data_AF-A0A8T4DJD6-F1
#
_entry.id   AF-A0A8T4DJD6-F1
#
_cell.length_a   1.000
_cell.length_b   1.000
_cell.length_c   1.000
_cell.angle_alpha   90.00
_cell.angle_beta   90.00
_cell.angle_gamma   90.00
#
_symmetry.space_group_name_H-M   'P 1'
#
loop_
_entity.id
_entity.type
_entity.pdbx_description
1 polymer ?
#
loop_
_entity_poly.entity_id
_entity_poly.type
_entity_poly.pdbx_seq_one_letter_code
_entity_poly.pdbx_strand_id
1 'polypeptide(L)'
;MSFLEALVASFVLIGVAELGDKTQIALLSLSGKYRRKMPLLAGSFLGFALVDGIAVIFGGTISSLVPENIIRYLASIAFIGFGIYFLLEKEENIRESRHNSLVLTSFLMITLMELGDKTQLVTMTLAARYGSMSGVFIGTILALMTLSSIAVVLGKAISERVPEEKFKKASAALFIALGALGLIGIW
;
A
#
# COMPACT_ATOMS: atom_id res chain seq x y z
N MET A 1 -10.91 8.26 17.90
CA MET A 1 -9.46 8.12 18.14
C MET A 1 -8.75 9.43 17.82
N SER A 2 -7.56 9.65 18.38
CA SER A 2 -6.75 10.83 18.07
C SER A 2 -6.13 10.73 16.68
N PHE A 3 -5.87 11.88 16.05
CA PHE A 3 -5.18 11.96 14.75
C PHE A 3 -3.84 11.19 14.75
N LEU A 4 -3.10 11.28 15.86
CA LEU A 4 -1.79 10.64 16.00
C LEU A 4 -1.88 9.12 16.03
N GLU A 5 -2.88 8.55 16.71
CA GLU A 5 -3.10 7.10 16.73
C GLU A 5 -3.39 6.56 15.33
N ALA A 6 -4.25 7.24 14.58
CA ALA A 6 -4.59 6.86 13.20
C ALA A 6 -3.37 6.92 12.27
N LEU A 7 -2.56 7.98 12.39
CA LEU A 7 -1.34 8.16 11.62
C LEU A 7 -0.31 7.08 11.92
N VAL A 8 -0.01 6.83 13.19
CA VAL A 8 1.00 5.83 13.58
C VAL A 8 0.53 4.43 13.18
N ALA A 9 -0.76 4.12 13.40
CA ALA A 9 -1.32 2.84 13.03
C ALA A 9 -1.29 2.61 11.51
N SER A 10 -1.71 3.59 10.69
CA SER A 10 -1.65 3.44 9.23
C SER A 10 -0.21 3.40 8.73
N PHE A 11 0.69 4.21 9.28
CA PHE A 11 2.11 4.15 8.92
C PHE A 11 2.72 2.77 9.15
N VAL A 12 2.51 2.20 10.34
CA VAL A 12 3.05 0.88 10.69
C VAL A 12 2.37 -0.21 9.87
N LEU A 13 1.04 -0.20 9.78
CA LEU A 13 0.30 -1.28 9.14
C LEU A 13 0.55 -1.33 7.63
N ILE A 14 0.46 -0.18 6.96
CA ILE A 14 0.79 -0.06 5.54
C ILE A 14 2.27 -0.35 5.33
N GLY A 15 3.13 0.20 6.19
CA GLY A 15 4.56 -0.06 6.17
C GLY A 15 4.87 -1.55 6.13
N VAL A 16 4.30 -2.34 7.03
CA VAL A 16 4.55 -3.79 7.07
C VAL A 16 3.83 -4.53 5.93
N ALA A 17 2.61 -4.15 5.58
CA ALA A 17 1.83 -4.77 4.50
C ALA A 17 2.49 -4.62 3.12
N GLU A 18 3.16 -3.49 2.90
CA GLU A 18 3.75 -3.11 1.62
C GLU A 18 5.25 -3.39 1.52
N LEU A 19 5.89 -3.91 2.57
CA LEU A 19 7.30 -4.26 2.54
C LEU A 19 7.60 -5.33 1.49
N GLY A 20 8.46 -5.00 0.52
CA GLY A 20 8.88 -5.91 -0.54
C GLY A 20 7.80 -6.19 -1.59
N ASP A 21 6.81 -5.30 -1.71
CA ASP A 21 5.70 -5.47 -2.65
C ASP A 21 6.07 -5.13 -4.11
N LYS A 22 5.20 -5.51 -5.06
CA LYS A 22 5.37 -5.33 -6.52
C LYS A 22 5.77 -3.90 -6.88
N THR A 23 5.23 -2.91 -6.18
CA THR A 23 5.52 -1.50 -6.43
C THR A 23 6.93 -1.13 -6.03
N GLN A 24 7.46 -1.67 -4.93
CA GLN A 24 8.86 -1.45 -4.55
C GLN A 24 9.81 -2.03 -5.60
N ILE A 25 9.48 -3.17 -6.17
CA ILE A 25 10.32 -3.88 -7.15
C ILE A 25 10.29 -3.15 -8.50
N ALA A 26 9.12 -2.66 -8.90
CA ALA A 26 9.01 -1.82 -10.08
C ALA A 26 9.83 -0.53 -9.93
N LEU A 27 9.81 0.11 -8.75
CA LEU A 27 10.63 1.29 -8.46
C LEU A 27 12.12 0.97 -8.39
N LEU A 28 12.51 -0.18 -7.84
CA LEU A 28 13.88 -0.69 -7.86
C LEU A 28 14.38 -0.80 -9.31
N SER A 29 13.62 -1.49 -10.18
CA SER A 29 13.93 -1.69 -11.59
C SER A 29 14.06 -0.36 -12.35
N LEU A 30 13.08 0.54 -12.20
CA LEU A 30 13.11 1.86 -12.85
C LEU A 30 14.27 2.73 -12.34
N SER A 31 14.61 2.67 -11.06
CA SER A 31 15.73 3.44 -10.50
C SER A 31 17.10 2.99 -11.02
N GLY A 32 17.23 1.71 -11.44
CA GLY A 32 18.42 1.20 -12.12
C GLY A 32 18.54 1.72 -13.56
N LYS A 33 17.41 1.84 -14.27
CA LYS A 33 17.33 2.29 -15.67
C LYS A 33 17.44 3.81 -15.81
N TYR A 34 16.91 4.58 -14.86
CA TYR A 34 16.86 6.05 -14.91
C TYR A 34 17.77 6.70 -13.87
N ARG A 35 18.71 7.55 -14.31
CA ARG A 35 19.61 8.30 -13.40
C ARG A 35 18.90 9.34 -12.52
N ARG A 36 17.71 9.82 -12.93
CA ARG A 36 16.99 10.90 -12.26
C ARG A 36 15.99 10.34 -11.23
N LYS A 37 16.43 10.23 -9.97
CA LYS A 37 15.65 9.68 -8.85
C LYS A 37 14.47 10.55 -8.41
N MET A 38 14.65 11.88 -8.38
CA MET A 38 13.61 12.79 -7.90
C MET A 38 12.34 12.81 -8.76
N PRO A 39 12.41 12.89 -10.10
CA PRO A 39 11.21 12.82 -10.94
C PRO A 39 10.46 11.48 -10.84
N LEU A 40 11.19 10.37 -10.65
CA LEU A 40 10.62 9.05 -10.42
C LEU A 40 9.83 9.00 -9.10
N LEU A 41 10.42 9.49 -8.01
CA LEU A 41 9.74 9.56 -6.70
C LEU A 41 8.55 10.52 -6.75
N ALA A 42 8.69 11.69 -7.38
CA ALA A 42 7.61 12.66 -7.49
C ALA A 42 6.38 12.09 -8.20
N GLY A 43 6.57 11.40 -9.33
CA GLY A 43 5.46 10.75 -10.02
C GLY A 43 4.83 9.64 -9.19
N SER A 44 5.66 8.82 -8.54
CA SER A 44 5.18 7.74 -7.67
C SER A 44 4.34 8.25 -6.51
N PHE A 45 4.79 9.31 -5.84
CA PHE A 45 4.07 9.92 -4.72
C PHE A 45 2.74 10.54 -5.14
N LEU A 46 2.68 11.15 -6.32
CA LEU A 46 1.42 11.63 -6.89
C LEU A 46 0.45 10.46 -7.16
N GLY A 47 0.96 9.30 -7.58
CA GLY A 47 0.16 8.11 -7.81
C GLY A 47 -0.46 7.59 -6.51
N PHE A 48 0.35 7.38 -5.47
CA PHE A 48 -0.14 6.99 -4.15
C PHE A 48 -1.14 7.99 -3.58
N ALA A 49 -0.82 9.29 -3.63
CA ALA A 49 -1.72 10.34 -3.14
C ALA A 49 -3.09 10.31 -3.81
N LEU A 50 -3.15 10.02 -5.12
CA LEU A 50 -4.41 9.89 -5.84
C LEU A 50 -5.18 8.64 -5.39
N VAL A 51 -4.52 7.48 -5.44
CA VAL A 51 -5.15 6.17 -5.23
C VAL A 51 -5.58 5.99 -3.77
N ASP A 52 -4.73 6.34 -2.81
CA ASP A 52 -5.05 6.29 -1.38
C ASP A 52 -5.97 7.43 -0.95
N GLY A 53 -5.91 8.59 -1.62
CA GLY A 53 -6.84 9.68 -1.37
C GLY A 53 -8.28 9.25 -1.65
N ILE A 54 -8.49 8.56 -2.77
CA ILE A 54 -9.80 7.94 -3.10
C ILE A 54 -10.19 6.92 -2.03
N ALA A 55 -9.28 6.03 -1.63
CA ALA A 55 -9.54 5.01 -0.63
C ALA A 55 -9.97 5.61 0.72
N VAL A 56 -9.28 6.64 1.21
CA VAL A 56 -9.61 7.31 2.47
C VAL A 56 -10.99 7.98 2.41
N ILE A 57 -11.30 8.67 1.31
CA ILE A 57 -12.60 9.32 1.13
C ILE A 57 -13.71 8.27 1.16
N PHE A 58 -13.55 7.17 0.42
CA PHE A 58 -14.52 6.08 0.42
C PHE A 58 -14.67 5.44 1.80
N GLY A 59 -13.57 5.10 2.48
CA GLY A 59 -13.61 4.49 3.82
C GLY A 59 -14.26 5.39 4.86
N GLY A 60 -13.91 6.67 4.86
CA GLY A 60 -14.50 7.66 5.77
C GLY A 60 -15.97 7.98 5.48
N THR A 61 -16.42 7.81 4.23
CA THR A 61 -17.84 7.97 3.88
C THR A 61 -18.64 6.73 4.27
N ILE A 62 -18.06 5.52 4.14
CA ILE A 62 -18.72 4.27 4.53
C ILE A 62 -18.89 4.17 6.06
N SER A 63 -17.96 4.72 6.85
CA SER A 63 -18.03 4.63 8.32
C SER A 63 -19.17 5.40 8.97
N SER A 64 -19.76 6.38 8.28
CA SER A 64 -20.95 7.08 8.78
C SER A 64 -22.25 6.32 8.53
N LEU A 65 -22.23 5.34 7.61
CA LEU A 65 -23.40 4.57 7.18
C LEU A 65 -23.41 3.15 7.76
N VAL A 66 -22.26 2.61 8.11
CA VAL A 66 -22.08 1.21 8.51
C VAL A 66 -21.64 1.12 9.98
N PRO A 67 -22.34 0.34 10.84
CA PRO A 67 -21.93 0.09 12.22
C PRO A 67 -20.49 -0.44 12.32
N GLU A 68 -19.75 0.02 13.33
CA GLU A 68 -18.34 -0.33 13.57
C GLU A 68 -18.10 -1.84 13.63
N ASN A 69 -19.05 -2.58 14.22
CA ASN A 69 -19.02 -4.04 14.33
C ASN A 69 -18.94 -4.70 12.94
N ILE A 70 -19.72 -4.18 11.98
CA ILE A 70 -19.79 -4.69 10.60
C ILE A 70 -18.51 -4.33 9.86
N ILE A 71 -18.00 -3.11 10.04
CA ILE A 71 -16.72 -2.67 9.47
C ILE A 71 -15.59 -3.59 9.93
N ARG A 72 -15.53 -3.92 11.23
CA ARG A 72 -14.53 -4.84 11.78
C ARG A 72 -14.62 -6.24 11.16
N TYR A 73 -15.82 -6.81 11.05
CA TYR A 73 -15.99 -8.13 10.44
C TYR A 73 -15.64 -8.12 8.95
N LEU A 74 -16.10 -7.13 8.19
CA LEU A 74 -15.79 -6.98 6.77
C LEU A 74 -14.29 -6.82 6.54
N ALA A 75 -13.63 -5.98 7.33
CA ALA A 75 -12.19 -5.83 7.34
C ALA A 75 -11.48 -7.14 7.63
N SER A 76 -11.86 -7.82 8.70
CA SER A 76 -11.22 -9.07 9.13
C SER A 76 -11.32 -10.16 8.07
N ILE A 77 -12.48 -10.29 7.44
CA ILE A 77 -12.72 -11.20 6.31
C ILE A 77 -11.87 -10.79 5.10
N ALA A 78 -11.82 -9.50 4.77
CA ALA A 78 -11.02 -8.98 3.68
C ALA A 78 -9.51 -9.24 3.91
N PHE A 79 -8.98 -8.96 5.09
CA PHE A 79 -7.59 -9.23 5.46
C PHE A 79 -7.22 -10.71 5.30
N ILE A 80 -8.07 -11.64 5.74
CA ILE A 80 -7.86 -13.08 5.54
C ILE A 80 -7.92 -13.43 4.04
N GLY A 81 -8.92 -12.92 3.33
CA GLY A 81 -9.09 -13.13 1.90
C GLY A 81 -7.88 -12.66 1.10
N PHE A 82 -7.33 -11.50 1.43
CA PHE A 82 -6.09 -10.99 0.82
C PHE A 82 -4.89 -11.83 1.18
N GLY A 83 -4.72 -12.22 2.44
CA GLY A 83 -3.63 -13.12 2.81
C GLY A 83 -3.63 -14.41 2.00
N ILE A 84 -4.81 -14.98 1.73
CA ILE A 84 -4.97 -16.17 0.87
C ILE A 84 -4.73 -15.83 -0.61
N TYR A 85 -5.32 -14.75 -1.11
CA TYR A 85 -5.14 -14.30 -2.51
C TYR A 85 -3.65 -14.03 -2.81
N PHE A 86 -2.93 -13.39 -1.89
CA PHE A 86 -1.49 -13.16 -1.98
C PHE A 86 -0.68 -14.47 -2.03
N LEU A 87 -1.16 -15.58 -1.46
CA LEU A 87 -0.50 -16.87 -1.63
C LEU A 87 -0.73 -17.46 -3.03
N LEU A 88 -1.80 -17.06 -3.72
CA LEU A 88 -2.25 -17.65 -4.99
C LEU A 88 -1.91 -16.80 -6.23
N GLU A 89 -1.66 -15.50 -6.05
CA GLU A 89 -1.41 -14.58 -7.16
C GLU A 89 -0.09 -14.88 -7.90
N LYS A 90 -0.03 -14.63 -9.20
CA LYS A 90 1.17 -14.85 -10.03
C LYS A 90 1.61 -13.51 -10.63
N GLU A 91 2.92 -13.27 -10.69
CA GLU A 91 3.51 -11.99 -11.12
C GLU A 91 3.00 -11.54 -12.51
N GLU A 92 2.62 -10.26 -12.61
CA GLU A 92 2.17 -9.64 -13.86
C GLU A 92 3.32 -8.86 -14.53
N ASN A 93 3.45 -8.98 -15.85
CA ASN A 93 4.47 -8.23 -16.61
C ASN A 93 4.06 -6.76 -16.80
N ILE A 94 4.80 -5.85 -16.17
CA ILE A 94 4.56 -4.40 -16.25
C ILE A 94 4.79 -3.91 -17.69
N ARG A 95 3.77 -3.28 -18.30
CA ARG A 95 3.87 -2.67 -19.64
C ARG A 95 4.48 -1.26 -19.54
N GLU A 96 5.64 -1.07 -20.16
CA GLU A 96 6.29 0.26 -20.24
C GLU A 96 5.47 1.25 -21.11
N SER A 97 5.07 2.38 -20.54
CA SER A 97 4.49 3.51 -21.28
C SER A 97 5.60 4.41 -21.86
N ARG A 98 5.58 4.61 -23.18
CA ARG A 98 6.62 5.30 -23.96
C ARG A 98 6.45 6.83 -23.96
N HIS A 99 6.24 7.45 -22.79
CA HIS A 99 6.12 8.90 -22.63
C HIS A 99 7.46 9.57 -22.26
N ASN A 100 7.67 10.82 -22.70
CA ASN A 100 8.92 11.56 -22.48
C ASN A 100 9.11 12.10 -21.06
N SER A 101 8.06 12.16 -20.22
CA SER A 101 8.15 12.64 -18.84
C SER A 101 8.20 11.46 -17.85
N LEU A 102 9.34 11.30 -17.18
CA LEU A 102 9.54 10.26 -16.15
C LEU A 102 8.55 10.41 -14.97
N VAL A 103 8.14 11.63 -14.65
CA VAL A 103 7.11 11.91 -13.63
C VAL A 103 5.78 11.32 -14.07
N LEU A 104 5.37 11.57 -15.32
CA LEU A 104 4.09 11.08 -15.83
C LEU A 104 4.10 9.55 -15.97
N THR A 105 5.21 8.96 -16.43
CA THR A 105 5.34 7.51 -16.55
C THR A 105 5.23 6.82 -15.20
N SER A 106 5.94 7.30 -14.18
CA SER A 106 5.88 6.71 -12.83
C SER A 106 4.55 6.97 -12.15
N PHE A 107 3.95 8.16 -12.31
CA PHE A 107 2.61 8.45 -11.83
C PHE A 107 1.56 7.48 -12.40
N LEU A 108 1.51 7.32 -13.73
CA LEU A 108 0.54 6.44 -14.37
C LEU A 108 0.80 4.98 -14.01
N MET A 109 2.06 4.56 -13.93
CA MET A 109 2.40 3.19 -13.57
C MET A 109 1.97 2.86 -12.14
N ILE A 110 2.32 3.70 -11.16
CA ILE A 110 1.88 3.51 -9.76
C ILE A 110 0.38 3.56 -9.66
N THR A 111 -0.27 4.55 -10.29
CA THR A 111 -1.73 4.66 -10.26
C THR A 111 -2.39 3.39 -10.78
N LEU A 112 -1.92 2.84 -11.90
CA LEU A 112 -2.50 1.62 -12.46
C LEU A 112 -2.18 0.36 -11.66
N MET A 113 -0.99 0.27 -11.04
CA MET A 113 -0.59 -0.88 -10.23
C MET A 113 -1.29 -0.96 -8.88
N GLU A 114 -1.58 0.20 -8.29
CA GLU A 114 -2.16 0.33 -6.94
C GLU A 114 -3.69 0.45 -6.95
N LEU A 115 -4.30 0.70 -8.12
CA LEU A 115 -5.75 0.84 -8.20
C LEU A 115 -6.44 -0.51 -7.95
N GLY A 116 -7.26 -0.56 -6.90
CA GLY A 116 -7.96 -1.76 -6.46
C GLY A 116 -7.11 -2.71 -5.64
N ASP A 117 -5.91 -2.29 -5.21
CA ASP A 117 -4.99 -3.18 -4.48
C ASP A 117 -5.29 -3.27 -2.98
N LYS A 118 -4.62 -4.21 -2.30
CA LYS A 118 -4.68 -4.44 -0.84
C LYS A 118 -4.55 -3.15 -0.05
N THR A 119 -3.63 -2.25 -0.45
CA THR A 119 -3.36 -1.00 0.23
C THR A 119 -4.62 -0.15 0.32
N GLN A 120 -5.41 -0.06 -0.76
CA GLN A 120 -6.65 0.70 -0.76
C GLN A 120 -7.67 0.14 0.24
N LEU A 121 -7.80 -1.18 0.36
CA LEU A 121 -8.76 -1.79 1.26
C LEU A 121 -8.32 -1.71 2.72
N VAL A 122 -7.01 -1.81 2.99
CA VAL A 122 -6.42 -1.51 4.30
C VAL A 122 -6.67 -0.05 4.66
N THR A 123 -6.36 0.88 3.74
CA THR A 123 -6.55 2.31 3.91
C THR A 123 -8.02 2.67 4.14
N MET A 124 -8.96 2.10 3.36
CA MET A 124 -10.40 2.25 3.56
C MET A 124 -10.83 1.78 4.95
N THR A 125 -10.37 0.59 5.34
CA THR A 125 -10.67 -0.01 6.65
C THR A 125 -10.16 0.85 7.79
N LEU A 126 -8.92 1.32 7.69
CA LEU A 126 -8.30 2.17 8.70
C LEU A 126 -9.02 3.51 8.79
N ALA A 127 -9.34 4.14 7.66
CA ALA A 127 -10.10 5.39 7.63
C ALA A 127 -11.46 5.22 8.30
N ALA A 128 -12.12 4.09 8.04
CA ALA A 128 -13.41 3.77 8.59
C ALA A 128 -13.36 3.46 10.10
N ARG A 129 -12.34 2.74 10.55
CA ARG A 129 -12.16 2.33 11.95
C ARG A 129 -11.69 3.47 12.85
N TYR A 130 -10.71 4.25 12.41
CA TYR A 130 -10.15 5.32 13.24
C TYR A 130 -11.00 6.60 13.22
N GLY A 131 -11.89 6.76 12.23
CA GLY A 131 -12.71 7.96 12.04
C GLY A 131 -11.91 9.23 11.75
N SER A 132 -10.61 9.09 11.46
CA SER A 132 -9.68 10.20 11.18
C SER A 132 -9.09 10.04 9.79
N MET A 133 -9.82 10.55 8.79
CA MET A 133 -9.42 10.47 7.38
C MET A 133 -8.04 11.08 7.14
N SER A 134 -7.78 12.27 7.71
CA SER A 134 -6.50 12.96 7.55
C SER A 134 -5.34 12.23 8.21
N GLY A 135 -5.54 11.64 9.39
CA GLY A 135 -4.52 10.85 10.09
C GLY A 135 -4.12 9.62 9.29
N VAL A 136 -5.14 8.86 8.83
CA VAL A 136 -4.90 7.66 8.01
C VAL A 136 -4.20 8.00 6.71
N PHE A 137 -4.69 9.00 5.96
CA PHE A 137 -4.09 9.44 4.71
C PHE A 137 -2.61 9.79 4.86
N ILE A 138 -2.28 10.65 5.85
CA ILE A 138 -0.90 11.08 6.07
C ILE A 138 -0.02 9.90 6.47
N GLY A 139 -0.47 9.03 7.37
CA GLY A 139 0.33 7.86 7.77
C GLY A 139 0.55 6.88 6.61
N THR A 140 -0.46 6.61 5.79
CA THR A 140 -0.36 5.76 4.58
C THR A 140 0.65 6.35 3.60
N ILE A 141 0.54 7.65 3.28
CA ILE A 141 1.46 8.31 2.36
C ILE A 141 2.89 8.33 2.89
N LEU A 142 3.09 8.61 4.18
CA LEU A 142 4.42 8.58 4.79
C LEU A 142 5.05 7.18 4.72
N ALA A 143 4.27 6.12 4.91
CA ALA A 143 4.76 4.74 4.78
C ALA A 143 5.21 4.47 3.34
N LEU A 144 4.34 4.71 2.36
CA LEU A 144 4.61 4.47 0.95
C LEU A 144 5.78 5.33 0.43
N MET A 145 5.87 6.59 0.87
CA MET A 145 6.99 7.47 0.55
C MET A 145 8.31 6.93 1.11
N THR A 146 8.31 6.46 2.36
CA THR A 146 9.50 5.91 3.02
C THR A 146 9.98 4.66 2.28
N LEU A 147 9.07 3.71 2.04
CA LEU A 147 9.35 2.47 1.34
C LEU A 147 9.85 2.71 -0.10
N SER A 148 9.19 3.60 -0.83
CA SER A 148 9.57 3.96 -2.21
C SER A 148 10.93 4.68 -2.27
N SER A 149 11.21 5.54 -1.29
CA SER A 149 12.51 6.21 -1.20
C SER A 149 13.62 5.20 -0.91
N ILE A 150 13.39 4.26 0.00
CA ILE A 150 14.31 3.16 0.29
C ILE A 150 14.56 2.34 -0.97
N ALA A 151 13.51 1.94 -1.69
CA ALA A 151 13.61 1.23 -2.96
C ALA A 151 14.48 1.99 -3.99
N VAL A 152 14.17 3.26 -4.26
CA VAL A 152 14.90 4.06 -5.27
C VAL A 152 16.35 4.38 -4.84
N VAL A 153 16.63 4.48 -3.54
CA VAL A 153 17.99 4.66 -3.03
C VAL A 153 18.79 3.36 -3.20
N LEU A 154 18.20 2.22 -2.83
CA LEU A 154 18.83 0.90 -2.82
C LEU A 154 18.83 0.18 -4.18
N GLY A 155 18.10 0.65 -5.18
CA GLY A 155 17.95 -0.04 -6.47
C GLY A 155 19.22 -0.31 -7.24
N LYS A 156 20.30 0.44 -6.98
CA LYS A 156 21.61 0.13 -7.57
C LYS A 156 22.39 -0.97 -6.83
N ALA A 157 22.04 -1.27 -5.57
CA ALA A 157 22.76 -2.19 -4.69
C ALA A 157 22.01 -3.53 -4.45
N ILE A 158 20.70 -3.57 -4.66
CA ILE A 158 19.83 -4.68 -4.22
C ILE A 158 19.15 -5.44 -5.36
N SER A 159 19.15 -4.91 -6.60
CA SER A 159 18.43 -5.49 -7.74
C SER A 159 18.78 -6.95 -8.08
N GLU A 160 19.82 -7.54 -7.49
CA GLU A 160 20.27 -8.91 -7.75
C GLU A 160 20.01 -9.91 -6.59
N ARG A 161 19.49 -9.47 -5.44
CA ARG A 161 19.51 -10.30 -4.20
C ARG A 161 18.18 -10.53 -3.47
N VAL A 162 17.06 -10.00 -3.93
CA VAL A 162 15.78 -10.13 -3.21
C VAL A 162 14.84 -11.09 -3.95
N PRO A 163 14.62 -12.31 -3.43
CA PRO A 163 13.59 -13.20 -3.95
C PRO A 163 12.20 -12.74 -3.49
N GLU A 164 11.38 -12.32 -4.45
CA GLU A 164 9.97 -11.89 -4.32
C GLU A 164 9.12 -12.82 -3.45
N GLU A 165 9.35 -14.13 -3.58
CA GLU A 165 8.52 -15.15 -2.96
C GLU A 165 8.54 -15.13 -1.41
N LYS A 166 9.67 -14.73 -0.80
CA LYS A 166 9.80 -14.72 0.67
C LYS A 166 9.07 -13.56 1.31
N PHE A 167 9.10 -12.39 0.68
CA PHE A 167 8.38 -11.20 1.14
C PHE A 167 6.87 -11.40 1.02
N LYS A 168 6.42 -11.96 -0.10
CA LYS A 168 5.01 -12.29 -0.33
C LYS A 168 4.43 -13.20 0.75
N LYS A 169 5.16 -14.25 1.16
CA LYS A 169 4.76 -15.16 2.24
C LYS A 169 4.69 -14.47 3.61
N ALA A 170 5.60 -13.54 3.89
CA ALA A 170 5.60 -12.79 5.15
C ALA A 170 4.42 -11.81 5.24
N SER A 171 4.15 -11.04 4.18
CA SER A 171 2.98 -10.16 4.12
C SER A 171 1.68 -10.95 4.19
N ALA A 172 1.56 -12.06 3.45
CA ALA A 172 0.39 -12.94 3.53
C ALA A 172 0.12 -13.44 4.96
N ALA A 173 1.16 -13.88 5.67
CA ALA A 173 1.04 -14.32 7.07
C ALA A 173 0.58 -13.20 7.99
N LEU A 174 1.09 -11.98 7.81
CA LEU A 174 0.65 -10.81 8.56
C LEU A 174 -0.84 -10.50 8.29
N PHE A 175 -1.26 -10.47 7.03
CA PHE A 175 -2.65 -10.21 6.65
C PHE A 175 -3.61 -11.23 7.28
N ILE A 176 -3.26 -12.52 7.25
CA ILE A 176 -4.04 -13.58 7.91
C ILE A 176 -4.08 -13.37 9.42
N ALA A 177 -2.94 -13.09 10.06
CA ALA A 177 -2.87 -12.87 11.50
C ALA A 177 -3.71 -11.65 11.93
N LEU A 178 -3.61 -10.55 11.19
CA LEU A 178 -4.39 -9.33 11.47
C LEU A 178 -5.89 -9.59 11.31
N GLY A 179 -6.30 -10.28 10.26
CA GLY A 179 -7.71 -10.62 10.06
C GLY A 179 -8.23 -11.57 11.14
N ALA A 180 -7.45 -12.58 11.55
CA ALA A 180 -7.82 -13.49 12.63
C ALA A 180 -7.99 -12.75 13.97
N LEU A 181 -7.08 -11.82 14.29
CA LEU A 181 -7.14 -11.01 15.51
C LEU A 181 -8.34 -10.05 15.51
N GLY A 182 -8.70 -9.50 14.34
CA GLY A 182 -9.91 -8.70 14.17
C GLY A 182 -11.21 -9.50 14.39
N LEU A 183 -11.27 -10.78 14.00
CA LEU A 183 -12.42 -11.66 14.26
C LEU A 183 -12.63 -11.93 15.76
N ILE A 184 -11.55 -11.99 16.53
CA ILE A 184 -11.58 -12.23 17.98
C ILE A 184 -11.91 -10.93 18.75
N GLY A 185 -11.95 -9.78 18.06
CA GLY A 185 -12.29 -8.49 18.66
C GLY A 185 -11.15 -7.88 19.49
N ILE A 186 -9.90 -8.29 19.22
CA ILE A 186 -8.71 -7.80 19.91
C ILE A 186 -8.36 -6.36 19.49
N TRP A 187 -8.99 -5.86 18.41
CA TRP A 187 -8.98 -4.46 18.02
C TRP A 187 -10.19 -4.11 17.14
#